data_AF-A0A6U0F408-F1
#
_entry.id   AF-A0A6U0F408-F1
#
_cell.length_a   1.000
_cell.length_b   1.000
_cell.length_c   1.000
_cell.angle_alpha   90.00
_cell.angle_beta   90.00
_cell.angle_gamma   90.00
#
_symmetry.space_group_name_H-M   'P 1'
#
loop_
_entity.id
_entity.type
_entity.pdbx_description
1 polymer ?
#
loop_
_entity_poly.entity_id
_entity_poly.type
_entity_poly.pdbx_seq_one_letter_code
_entity_poly.pdbx_strand_id
1 'polypeptide(L)'
;MTSLQTQIEAFAFRSLLAHLRTRTDVQNIDVMNLAGFCRNCLAKWTLLGAQKVGYSMTYDDACEYVYGEPYATWKTKYQAKATPEQLEAFASGAAGHAKHEALDMDKANSFASMTTAGVGLQPIAVDGLSEVCCTPADELLGGGACAVGGGFRAARVGGSSTRVGILTVSDRASAGMYADESGPTIERVVREYALASGAFDISEVSTALVPDDEVVIERALVDLTSRCDIVFTTGGTGCAPRDVTPEATMRVLAREISGLPEAIRAATAVAEPHALLSRAVAGVAHSGAFVLNLPGRPHACRQNLSIALPLISHLLATMRE
;
A
#
# COMPACT_ATOMS: atom_id res chain seq x y z
N MET A 1 1.49 3.42 -5.68
CA MET A 1 1.41 2.08 -5.05
C MET A 1 0.14 1.98 -4.22
N THR A 2 -0.57 0.85 -4.28
CA THR A 2 -1.76 0.62 -3.43
C THR A 2 -1.32 0.48 -1.98
N SER A 3 -2.02 1.14 -1.05
CA SER A 3 -1.70 1.02 0.37
C SER A 3 -1.89 -0.44 0.82
N LEU A 4 -1.20 -0.85 1.89
CA LEU A 4 -1.42 -2.19 2.49
C LEU A 4 -2.91 -2.39 2.82
N GLN A 5 -3.57 -1.34 3.30
CA GLN A 5 -5.01 -1.34 3.52
C GLN A 5 -5.78 -1.62 2.22
N THR A 6 -5.47 -0.93 1.12
CA THR A 6 -6.10 -1.19 -0.19
C THR A 6 -5.88 -2.63 -0.66
N GLN A 7 -4.71 -3.23 -0.40
CA GLN A 7 -4.45 -4.62 -0.78
C GLN A 7 -5.28 -5.60 0.04
N ILE A 8 -5.41 -5.37 1.35
CA ILE A 8 -6.23 -6.18 2.26
C ILE A 8 -7.71 -6.06 1.90
N GLU A 9 -8.21 -4.84 1.68
CA GLU A 9 -9.59 -4.58 1.27
C GLU A 9 -9.89 -5.19 -0.10
N ALA A 10 -8.96 -5.07 -1.05
CA ALA A 10 -9.10 -5.70 -2.37
C ALA A 10 -9.11 -7.23 -2.27
N PHE A 11 -8.31 -7.83 -1.39
CA PHE A 11 -8.35 -9.27 -1.14
C PHE A 11 -9.72 -9.70 -0.60
N ALA A 12 -10.22 -9.02 0.44
CA ALA A 12 -11.54 -9.31 1.02
C ALA A 12 -12.67 -9.18 -0.03
N PHE A 13 -12.65 -8.12 -0.84
CA PHE A 13 -13.65 -7.91 -1.89
C PHE A 13 -13.60 -9.01 -2.96
N ARG A 14 -12.41 -9.40 -3.42
CA ARG A 14 -12.26 -10.47 -4.42
C ARG A 14 -12.70 -11.83 -3.86
N SER A 15 -12.45 -12.11 -2.59
CA SER A 15 -12.94 -13.31 -1.90
C SER A 15 -14.47 -13.35 -1.81
N LEU A 16 -15.11 -12.21 -1.52
CA LEU A 16 -16.57 -12.08 -1.57
C LEU A 16 -17.12 -12.39 -2.98
N LEU A 17 -16.53 -11.80 -4.01
CA LEU A 17 -16.95 -12.07 -5.40
C LEU A 17 -16.81 -13.54 -5.76
N ALA A 18 -15.67 -14.16 -5.42
CA ALA A 18 -15.43 -15.57 -5.68
C ALA A 18 -16.47 -16.47 -4.99
N HIS A 19 -16.78 -16.20 -3.73
CA HIS A 19 -17.84 -16.93 -3.01
C HIS A 19 -19.21 -16.75 -3.68
N LEU A 20 -19.57 -15.52 -4.06
CA LEU A 20 -20.85 -15.25 -4.72
C LEU A 20 -20.99 -15.90 -6.10
N ARG A 21 -19.88 -16.17 -6.80
CA ARG A 21 -19.88 -16.88 -8.09
C ARG A 21 -20.17 -18.36 -7.95
N THR A 22 -19.81 -18.98 -6.82
CA THR A 22 -20.13 -20.41 -6.58
C THR A 22 -21.55 -20.61 -6.07
N ARG A 23 -22.15 -19.57 -5.47
CA ARG A 23 -23.53 -19.54 -5.01
C ARG A 23 -24.53 -19.17 -6.11
N THR A 24 -24.56 -19.94 -7.20
CA THR A 24 -25.54 -19.75 -8.29
C THR A 24 -26.98 -20.07 -7.87
N ASP A 25 -27.16 -20.80 -6.77
CA ASP A 25 -28.44 -21.06 -6.11
C ASP A 25 -29.05 -19.78 -5.51
N VAL A 26 -28.23 -18.84 -5.06
CA VAL A 26 -28.69 -17.60 -4.41
C VAL A 26 -28.97 -16.52 -5.44
N GLN A 27 -30.25 -16.20 -5.66
CA GLN A 27 -30.66 -15.19 -6.63
C GLN A 27 -30.41 -13.78 -6.08
N ASN A 28 -30.28 -12.80 -6.97
CA ASN A 28 -30.08 -11.41 -6.55
C ASN A 28 -31.20 -10.90 -5.64
N ILE A 29 -32.45 -11.33 -5.86
CA ILE A 29 -33.57 -10.93 -5.02
C ILE A 29 -33.44 -11.46 -3.58
N ASP A 30 -32.84 -12.65 -3.40
CA ASP A 30 -32.59 -13.22 -2.07
C ASP A 30 -31.56 -12.37 -1.32
N VAL A 31 -30.47 -11.97 -1.98
CA VAL A 31 -29.45 -11.10 -1.38
C VAL A 31 -30.01 -9.70 -1.10
N MET A 32 -30.85 -9.16 -2.00
CA MET A 32 -31.52 -7.88 -1.77
C MET A 32 -32.40 -7.93 -0.52
N ASN A 33 -33.24 -8.97 -0.40
CA ASN A 33 -34.18 -9.11 0.72
C ASN A 33 -33.47 -9.33 2.05
N LEU A 34 -32.32 -10.02 2.04
CA LEU A 34 -31.56 -10.32 3.25
C LEU A 34 -30.60 -9.20 3.67
N ALA A 35 -29.84 -8.64 2.72
CA ALA A 35 -28.70 -7.78 2.98
C ALA A 35 -28.84 -6.36 2.40
N GLY A 36 -29.90 -6.08 1.65
CA GLY A 36 -30.14 -4.78 1.04
C GLY A 36 -29.28 -4.49 -0.20
N PHE A 37 -28.44 -5.42 -0.66
CA PHE A 37 -27.66 -5.26 -1.90
C PHE A 37 -27.59 -6.57 -2.68
N CYS A 38 -27.19 -6.53 -3.95
CA CYS A 38 -26.96 -7.73 -4.76
C CYS A 38 -25.72 -7.60 -5.64
N ARG A 39 -25.46 -8.62 -6.48
CA ARG A 39 -24.34 -8.61 -7.43
C ARG A 39 -24.36 -7.38 -8.35
N ASN A 40 -25.53 -6.93 -8.79
CA ASN A 40 -25.65 -5.72 -9.61
C ASN A 40 -25.28 -4.44 -8.83
N CYS A 41 -25.51 -4.40 -7.51
CA CYS A 41 -25.04 -3.31 -6.66
C CYS A 41 -23.50 -3.30 -6.59
N LEU A 42 -22.87 -4.47 -6.48
CA LEU A 42 -21.41 -4.60 -6.53
C LEU A 42 -20.85 -4.13 -7.87
N ALA A 43 -21.53 -4.42 -8.99
CA ALA A 43 -21.13 -3.95 -10.31
C ALA A 43 -21.21 -2.42 -10.40
N LYS A 44 -22.27 -1.81 -9.87
CA LYS A 44 -22.40 -0.33 -9.80
C LYS A 44 -21.32 0.32 -8.95
N TRP A 45 -20.98 -0.26 -7.80
CA TRP A 45 -19.88 0.25 -6.97
C TRP A 45 -18.52 0.10 -7.64
N THR A 46 -18.29 -1.01 -8.36
CA THR A 46 -17.09 -1.22 -9.17
C THR A 46 -16.97 -0.15 -10.26
N LEU A 47 -18.06 0.10 -10.99
CA LEU A 47 -18.13 1.15 -12.02
C LEU A 47 -17.87 2.55 -11.43
N LEU A 48 -18.50 2.87 -10.30
CA LEU A 48 -18.30 4.15 -9.62
C LEU A 48 -16.84 4.31 -9.15
N GLY A 49 -16.25 3.24 -8.62
CA GLY A 49 -14.84 3.19 -8.25
C GLY A 49 -13.92 3.45 -9.45
N ALA A 50 -14.18 2.79 -10.58
CA ALA A 50 -13.45 3.00 -11.84
C ALA A 50 -13.51 4.47 -12.29
N GLN A 51 -14.71 5.08 -12.30
CA GLN A 51 -14.89 6.49 -12.64
C GLN A 51 -14.10 7.42 -11.71
N LYS A 52 -14.12 7.17 -10.40
CA LYS A 52 -13.40 7.98 -9.40
C LYS A 52 -11.88 7.95 -9.59
N VAL A 53 -11.32 6.87 -10.12
CA VAL A 53 -9.88 6.73 -10.40
C VAL A 53 -9.51 6.97 -11.86
N GLY A 54 -10.46 7.43 -12.68
CA GLY A 54 -10.22 7.72 -14.11
C GLY A 54 -10.02 6.47 -14.99
N TYR A 55 -10.47 5.30 -14.54
CA TYR A 55 -10.44 4.07 -15.32
C TYR A 55 -11.69 3.95 -16.22
N SER A 56 -11.47 3.72 -17.51
CA SER A 56 -12.57 3.53 -18.48
C SER A 56 -13.15 2.12 -18.33
N MET A 57 -14.43 2.05 -17.97
CA MET A 57 -15.17 0.80 -17.75
C MET A 57 -16.64 1.01 -18.09
N THR A 58 -17.25 0.07 -18.80
CA THR A 58 -18.70 0.06 -19.03
C THR A 58 -19.44 -0.68 -17.92
N TYR A 59 -20.77 -0.51 -17.85
CA TYR A 59 -21.56 -1.27 -16.88
C TYR A 59 -21.54 -2.79 -17.15
N ASP A 60 -21.47 -3.19 -18.43
CA ASP A 60 -21.35 -4.60 -18.81
C ASP A 60 -20.00 -5.19 -18.39
N ASP A 61 -18.90 -4.44 -18.55
CA ASP A 61 -17.57 -4.84 -18.05
C ASP A 61 -17.60 -5.04 -16.52
N ALA A 62 -18.24 -4.12 -15.80
CA ALA A 62 -18.36 -4.21 -14.34
C ALA A 62 -19.21 -5.42 -13.91
N CYS A 63 -20.26 -5.73 -14.67
CA CYS A 63 -21.06 -6.93 -14.44
C CYS A 63 -20.24 -8.18 -14.71
N GLU A 64 -19.58 -8.29 -15.87
CA GLU A 64 -18.72 -9.42 -16.19
C GLU A 64 -17.63 -9.63 -15.13
N TYR A 65 -17.03 -8.55 -14.64
CA TYR A 65 -16.10 -8.63 -13.52
C TYR A 65 -16.74 -9.19 -12.25
N VAL A 66 -17.97 -8.84 -11.91
CA VAL A 66 -18.65 -9.39 -10.70
C VAL A 66 -19.07 -10.85 -10.91
N TYR A 67 -19.74 -11.16 -12.03
CA TYR A 67 -20.29 -12.48 -12.31
C TYR A 67 -19.24 -13.51 -12.75
N GLY A 68 -18.07 -13.08 -13.22
CA GLY A 68 -17.04 -13.95 -13.79
C GLY A 68 -17.34 -14.45 -15.20
N GLU A 69 -18.48 -14.04 -15.76
CA GLU A 69 -18.88 -14.25 -17.16
C GLU A 69 -19.86 -13.13 -17.56
N PRO A 70 -20.13 -12.90 -18.86
CA PRO A 70 -21.10 -11.90 -19.30
C PRO A 70 -22.47 -12.09 -18.64
N TYR A 71 -23.03 -11.00 -18.09
CA TYR A 71 -24.27 -11.07 -17.31
C TYR A 71 -25.45 -11.66 -18.08
N ALA A 72 -25.57 -11.37 -19.38
CA ALA A 72 -26.59 -11.97 -20.24
C ALA A 72 -26.49 -13.51 -20.30
N THR A 73 -25.25 -14.02 -20.33
CA THR A 73 -24.96 -15.46 -20.29
C THR A 73 -25.34 -16.05 -18.93
N TRP A 74 -24.90 -15.42 -17.84
CA TRP A 74 -25.22 -15.87 -16.48
C TRP A 74 -26.73 -15.92 -16.24
N LYS A 75 -27.44 -14.86 -16.65
CA LYS A 75 -28.90 -14.75 -16.54
C LYS A 75 -29.62 -15.90 -17.24
N THR A 76 -29.16 -16.27 -18.43
CA THR A 76 -29.75 -17.36 -19.20
C THR A 76 -29.52 -18.72 -18.52
N LYS A 77 -28.36 -18.92 -17.90
CA LYS A 77 -28.00 -20.19 -17.24
C LYS A 77 -28.64 -20.38 -15.87
N TYR A 78 -28.72 -19.31 -15.06
CA TYR A 78 -28.95 -19.44 -13.62
C TYR A 78 -30.06 -18.54 -13.05
N GLN A 79 -30.56 -17.53 -13.78
CA GLN A 79 -31.55 -16.63 -13.21
C GLN A 79 -32.95 -17.25 -13.22
N ALA A 80 -33.50 -17.47 -12.03
CA ALA A 80 -34.88 -17.90 -11.85
C ALA A 80 -35.84 -16.70 -11.80
N LYS A 81 -37.12 -16.97 -12.08
CA LYS A 81 -38.19 -15.98 -11.90
C LYS A 81 -38.49 -15.82 -10.40
N ALA A 82 -38.55 -14.58 -9.94
CA ALA A 82 -38.92 -14.27 -8.56
C ALA A 82 -40.36 -14.73 -8.26
N THR A 83 -40.53 -15.29 -7.06
CA THR A 83 -41.84 -15.63 -6.49
C THR A 83 -42.59 -14.38 -6.01
N PRO A 84 -43.94 -14.42 -5.93
CA PRO A 84 -44.72 -13.33 -5.36
C PRO A 84 -44.25 -12.91 -3.97
N GLU A 85 -43.89 -13.87 -3.12
CA GLU A 85 -43.43 -13.65 -1.75
C GLU A 85 -42.08 -12.90 -1.73
N GLN A 86 -41.14 -13.27 -2.61
CA GLN A 86 -39.87 -12.56 -2.73
C GLN A 86 -40.06 -11.11 -3.23
N LEU A 87 -41.02 -10.87 -4.12
CA LEU A 87 -41.34 -9.53 -4.63
C LEU A 87 -41.98 -8.65 -3.55
N GLU A 88 -42.84 -9.22 -2.71
CA GLU A 88 -43.44 -8.51 -1.57
C GLU A 88 -42.38 -8.18 -0.50
N ALA A 89 -41.51 -9.13 -0.17
CA ALA A 89 -40.37 -8.90 0.72
C ALA A 89 -39.43 -7.81 0.16
N PHE A 90 -39.18 -7.81 -1.14
CA PHE A 90 -38.38 -6.78 -1.79
C PHE A 90 -39.05 -5.39 -1.71
N ALA A 91 -40.36 -5.31 -1.91
CA ALA A 91 -41.10 -4.06 -1.83
C ALA A 91 -41.13 -3.51 -0.40
N SER A 92 -41.37 -4.36 0.59
CA SER A 92 -41.41 -3.98 2.01
C SER A 92 -40.02 -3.61 2.57
N GLY A 93 -38.96 -4.25 2.08
CA GLY A 93 -37.57 -3.98 2.45
C GLY A 93 -36.93 -2.75 1.80
N ALA A 94 -37.65 -2.02 0.94
CA ALA A 94 -37.08 -0.99 0.08
C ALA A 94 -36.29 0.11 0.81
N ALA A 95 -36.64 0.43 2.06
CA ALA A 95 -35.93 1.41 2.87
C ALA A 95 -34.48 0.99 3.22
N GLY A 96 -34.22 -0.32 3.29
CA GLY A 96 -32.90 -0.90 3.60
C GLY A 96 -32.04 -1.16 2.37
N HIS A 97 -32.55 -0.93 1.15
CA HIS A 97 -31.80 -1.17 -0.07
C HIS A 97 -30.64 -0.18 -0.21
N ALA A 98 -29.52 -0.67 -0.74
CA ALA A 98 -28.32 0.09 -1.03
C ALA A 98 -28.64 1.28 -1.93
N LYS A 99 -28.25 2.46 -1.46
CA LYS A 99 -28.36 3.69 -2.23
C LYS A 99 -27.13 3.83 -3.11
N HIS A 100 -27.34 4.25 -4.34
CA HIS A 100 -26.27 4.52 -5.29
C HIS A 100 -26.33 5.99 -5.68
N GLU A 101 -25.17 6.63 -5.82
CA GLU A 101 -25.09 7.91 -6.55
C GLU A 101 -25.69 7.70 -7.95
N ALA A 102 -26.39 8.72 -8.48
CA ALA A 102 -27.02 8.63 -9.78
C ALA A 102 -25.94 8.43 -10.86
N LEU A 103 -25.82 7.20 -11.35
CA LEU A 103 -24.95 6.86 -12.48
C LEU A 103 -25.69 7.24 -13.76
N ASP A 104 -25.10 8.12 -14.55
CA ASP A 104 -25.54 8.41 -15.92
C ASP A 104 -25.23 7.18 -16.79
N MET A 105 -26.23 6.33 -16.98
CA MET A 105 -26.07 5.06 -17.70
C MET A 105 -25.81 5.25 -19.19
N ASP A 106 -26.30 6.36 -19.76
CA ASP A 106 -26.03 6.71 -21.15
C ASP A 106 -24.55 7.06 -21.34
N LYS A 107 -23.96 7.79 -20.38
CA LYS A 107 -22.51 8.00 -20.36
C LYS A 107 -21.74 6.72 -20.06
N ALA A 108 -22.17 5.91 -19.09
CA ALA A 108 -21.50 4.68 -18.69
C ALA A 108 -21.37 3.66 -19.84
N ASN A 109 -22.35 3.63 -20.74
CA ASN A 109 -22.35 2.75 -21.91
C ASN A 109 -21.74 3.40 -23.17
N SER A 110 -21.44 4.70 -23.15
CA SER A 110 -20.86 5.45 -24.27
C SER A 110 -19.32 5.44 -24.31
N PHE A 111 -18.66 5.03 -23.23
CA PHE A 111 -17.21 4.84 -23.24
C PHE A 111 -16.85 3.67 -24.15
N ALA A 112 -15.99 3.91 -25.14
CA ALA A 112 -15.45 2.82 -25.94
C ALA A 112 -14.72 1.84 -25.02
N SER A 113 -15.10 0.55 -25.06
CA SER A 113 -14.36 -0.52 -24.41
C SER A 113 -12.95 -0.52 -25.01
N MET A 114 -12.00 0.07 -24.30
CA MET A 114 -10.59 -0.09 -24.64
C MET A 114 -10.18 -1.44 -24.08
N THR A 115 -10.32 -2.48 -24.90
CA THR A 115 -9.50 -3.68 -24.80
C THR A 115 -8.05 -3.31 -25.15
N THR A 116 -7.41 -2.47 -24.34
CA THR A 116 -5.95 -2.40 -24.38
C THR A 116 -5.45 -3.76 -23.92
N ALA A 117 -4.85 -4.49 -24.86
CA ALA A 117 -4.12 -5.71 -24.59
C ALA A 117 -3.14 -5.43 -23.44
N GLY A 118 -3.52 -5.90 -22.24
CA GLY A 118 -2.65 -5.93 -21.06
C GLY A 118 -2.90 -4.88 -19.99
N VAL A 119 -4.13 -4.71 -19.46
CA VAL A 119 -4.48 -4.76 -18.01
C VAL A 119 -6.01 -4.88 -17.89
N GLY A 120 -6.59 -6.00 -18.33
CA GLY A 120 -7.96 -6.33 -17.90
C GLY A 120 -7.95 -6.68 -16.41
N LEU A 121 -8.97 -6.31 -15.65
CA LEU A 121 -9.19 -6.87 -14.31
C LEU A 121 -9.30 -8.39 -14.45
N GLN A 122 -8.19 -9.10 -14.27
CA GLN A 122 -8.18 -10.55 -14.42
C GLN A 122 -9.02 -11.14 -13.29
N PRO A 123 -10.00 -12.01 -13.59
CA PRO A 123 -10.65 -12.82 -12.56
C PRO A 123 -9.55 -13.61 -11.85
N ILE A 124 -9.38 -13.39 -10.55
CA ILE A 124 -8.47 -14.25 -9.76
C ILE A 124 -9.13 -15.63 -9.68
N ALA A 125 -8.41 -16.65 -10.15
CA ALA A 125 -8.71 -18.03 -9.82
C ALA A 125 -8.44 -18.21 -8.32
N VAL A 126 -9.49 -18.43 -7.55
CA VAL A 126 -9.36 -18.70 -6.12
C VAL A 126 -9.23 -20.20 -5.96
N ASP A 127 -8.00 -20.68 -6.00
CA ASP A 127 -7.71 -22.05 -5.57
C ASP A 127 -8.04 -22.14 -4.08
N GLY A 128 -9.08 -22.92 -3.76
CA GLY A 128 -9.51 -23.16 -2.39
C GLY A 128 -10.48 -22.12 -1.85
N LEU A 129 -11.78 -22.36 -2.07
CA LEU A 129 -12.79 -21.85 -1.14
C LEU A 129 -12.51 -22.49 0.21
N SER A 130 -12.07 -21.69 1.14
CA SER A 130 -11.73 -22.15 2.47
C SER A 130 -13.02 -22.43 3.26
N GLU A 131 -13.10 -23.52 4.03
CA GLU A 131 -14.21 -23.92 4.93
C GLU A 131 -14.38 -22.96 6.15
N VAL A 132 -14.19 -21.67 5.92
CA VAL A 132 -13.67 -20.69 6.90
C VAL A 132 -14.75 -19.93 7.64
N CYS A 133 -16.02 -20.14 7.31
CA CYS A 133 -17.11 -19.54 8.08
C CYS A 133 -17.10 -20.00 9.55
N CYS A 134 -16.64 -21.23 9.81
CA CYS A 134 -16.66 -21.85 11.14
C CYS A 134 -15.27 -22.08 11.76
N THR A 135 -14.19 -21.71 11.06
CA THR A 135 -12.82 -21.88 11.54
C THR A 135 -12.42 -20.66 12.37
N PRO A 136 -12.03 -20.82 13.65
CA PRO A 136 -11.47 -19.75 14.46
C PRO A 136 -10.32 -19.03 13.73
N ALA A 137 -10.24 -17.70 13.87
CA ALA A 137 -9.28 -16.89 13.12
C ALA A 137 -7.81 -17.28 13.34
N ASP A 138 -7.51 -17.87 14.49
CA ASP A 138 -6.22 -18.43 14.89
C ASP A 138 -5.84 -19.71 14.13
N GLU A 139 -6.82 -20.51 13.69
CA GLU A 139 -6.60 -21.73 12.90
C GLU A 139 -6.34 -21.41 11.40
N LEU A 140 -6.86 -20.30 10.88
CA LEU A 140 -6.62 -19.84 9.51
C LEU A 140 -5.15 -19.49 9.23
N LEU A 141 -4.42 -19.13 10.28
CA LEU A 141 -2.99 -18.79 10.20
C LEU A 141 -2.11 -20.06 10.16
N GLY A 142 -2.71 -21.24 10.34
CA GLY A 142 -2.01 -22.51 10.52
C GLY A 142 -2.35 -23.57 9.48
N GLY A 143 -2.21 -23.30 8.17
CA GLY A 143 -2.31 -24.38 7.20
C GLY A 143 -2.21 -23.99 5.73
N GLY A 144 -1.30 -24.65 5.00
CA GLY A 144 -1.42 -24.85 3.56
C GLY A 144 -0.75 -23.79 2.68
N ALA A 145 0.51 -24.03 2.34
CA ALA A 145 1.21 -23.32 1.28
C ALA A 145 0.59 -23.62 -0.10
N CYS A 146 0.03 -22.58 -0.73
CA CYS A 146 0.03 -22.44 -2.19
C CYS A 146 0.44 -21.00 -2.51
N ALA A 147 1.75 -20.82 -2.65
CA ALA A 147 2.35 -19.55 -3.04
C ALA A 147 2.23 -19.38 -4.56
N VAL A 148 1.30 -18.54 -5.00
CA VAL A 148 1.40 -17.88 -6.30
C VAL A 148 1.40 -16.38 -6.05
N GLY A 149 2.60 -15.80 -6.16
CA GLY A 149 2.87 -14.40 -5.85
C GLY A 149 4.14 -14.32 -5.02
N GLY A 150 5.27 -14.05 -5.68
CA GLY A 150 6.56 -13.83 -5.03
C GLY A 150 6.53 -12.60 -4.14
N GLY A 151 5.98 -12.75 -2.94
CA GLY A 151 6.22 -11.83 -1.84
C GLY A 151 7.67 -11.99 -1.40
N PHE A 152 8.37 -10.87 -1.21
CA PHE A 152 9.63 -10.85 -0.50
C PHE A 152 9.43 -11.58 0.84
N ARG A 153 9.96 -12.79 0.96
CA ARG A 153 10.14 -13.43 2.26
C ARG A 153 11.20 -12.59 2.98
N ALA A 154 10.79 -11.84 3.99
CA ALA A 154 11.73 -11.23 4.92
C ALA A 154 12.63 -12.37 5.43
N ALA A 155 13.90 -12.34 5.07
CA ALA A 155 14.87 -13.26 5.63
C ALA A 155 14.87 -13.03 7.14
N ARG A 156 14.56 -14.07 7.93
CA ARG A 156 14.76 -14.00 9.38
C ARG A 156 16.26 -13.93 9.61
N VAL A 157 16.79 -12.72 9.76
CA VAL A 157 18.13 -12.53 10.29
C VAL A 157 18.03 -12.82 11.78
N GLY A 158 18.66 -13.92 12.23
CA GLY A 158 18.64 -14.29 13.63
C GLY A 158 19.22 -13.16 14.50
N GLY A 159 18.41 -12.62 15.42
CA GLY A 159 18.80 -11.90 16.64
C GLY A 159 19.90 -10.84 16.52
N SER A 160 20.07 -10.21 15.36
CA SER A 160 21.20 -9.33 15.13
C SER A 160 20.83 -7.91 15.55
N SER A 161 21.29 -7.53 16.74
CA SER A 161 21.22 -6.17 17.29
C SER A 161 21.58 -5.14 16.21
N THR A 162 20.68 -4.16 16.00
CA THR A 162 20.78 -3.12 14.98
C THR A 162 20.67 -1.75 15.65
N ARG A 163 21.63 -0.87 15.37
CA ARG A 163 21.70 0.50 15.87
C ARG A 163 21.17 1.45 14.80
N VAL A 164 20.23 2.31 15.17
CA VAL A 164 19.54 3.21 14.23
C VAL A 164 19.90 4.66 14.53
N GLY A 165 20.33 5.38 13.50
CA GLY A 165 20.57 6.82 13.53
C GLY A 165 19.42 7.58 12.87
N ILE A 166 19.03 8.71 13.45
CA ILE A 166 18.03 9.62 12.86
C ILE A 166 18.61 11.03 12.88
N LEU A 167 18.76 11.63 11.70
CA LEU A 167 19.25 12.99 11.50
C LEU A 167 18.13 13.89 10.99
N THR A 168 17.69 14.81 11.83
CA THR A 168 16.76 15.87 11.42
C THR A 168 17.55 17.05 10.87
N VAL A 169 17.25 17.45 9.64
CA VAL A 169 17.85 18.59 8.96
C VAL A 169 16.80 19.69 8.84
N SER A 170 16.98 20.77 9.60
CA SER A 170 16.11 21.94 9.53
C SER A 170 16.72 23.17 10.21
N ASP A 171 16.85 24.26 9.45
CA ASP A 171 17.22 25.60 9.96
C ASP A 171 16.29 26.05 11.10
N ARG A 172 14.98 25.85 10.95
CA ARG A 172 14.00 26.35 11.91
C ARG A 172 13.90 25.49 13.17
N ALA A 173 14.00 24.16 13.06
CA ALA A 173 14.03 23.32 14.26
C ALA A 173 15.36 23.47 15.03
N SER A 174 16.50 23.55 14.32
CA SER A 174 17.80 23.78 14.96
C SER A 174 17.89 25.15 15.64
N ALA A 175 17.20 26.16 15.12
CA ALA A 175 17.05 27.47 15.77
C ALA A 175 15.99 27.50 16.89
N GLY A 176 15.32 26.38 17.21
CA GLY A 176 14.31 26.28 18.26
C GLY A 176 12.98 26.95 17.93
N MET A 177 12.71 27.29 16.66
CA MET A 177 11.47 27.95 16.24
C MET A 177 10.27 26.99 16.21
N TYR A 178 10.51 25.69 16.04
CA TYR A 178 9.52 24.63 16.25
C TYR A 178 10.20 23.32 16.70
N ALA A 179 9.40 22.44 17.31
CA ALA A 179 9.84 21.10 17.68
C ALA A 179 9.95 20.18 16.46
N ASP A 180 10.93 19.28 16.48
CA ASP A 180 11.04 18.21 15.49
C ASP A 180 9.95 17.14 15.73
N GLU A 181 9.03 17.01 14.78
CA GLU A 181 7.99 15.97 14.77
C GLU A 181 8.35 14.78 13.87
N SER A 182 9.27 14.98 12.93
CA SER A 182 9.62 13.98 11.91
C SER A 182 10.59 12.95 12.44
N GLY A 183 11.61 13.36 13.21
CA GLY A 183 12.54 12.46 13.87
C GLY A 183 11.83 11.44 14.77
N PRO A 184 10.99 11.88 15.73
CA PRO A 184 10.20 10.97 16.58
C PRO A 184 9.25 10.06 15.77
N THR A 185 8.72 10.56 14.66
CA THR A 185 7.85 9.76 13.78
C THR A 185 8.62 8.63 13.10
N ILE A 186 9.83 8.89 12.63
CA ILE A 186 10.72 7.88 12.03
C ILE A 186 11.05 6.81 13.06
N GLU A 187 11.48 7.20 14.26
CA GLU A 187 11.81 6.25 15.33
C GLU A 187 10.64 5.31 15.60
N ARG A 188 9.44 5.87 15.81
CA ARG A 188 8.25 5.08 16.11
C ARG A 188 7.92 4.11 14.98
N VAL A 189 7.96 4.53 13.72
CA VAL A 189 7.65 3.66 12.56
C VAL A 189 8.66 2.53 12.41
N VAL A 190 9.95 2.82 12.60
CA VAL A 190 11.01 1.79 12.51
C VAL A 190 10.87 0.77 13.64
N ARG A 191 10.58 1.22 14.88
CA ARG A 191 10.31 0.33 16.01
C ARG A 191 9.06 -0.53 15.82
N GLU A 192 7.96 0.07 15.37
CA GLU A 192 6.72 -0.64 15.05
C GLU A 192 6.95 -1.73 14.02
N TYR A 193 7.70 -1.43 12.95
CA TYR A 193 8.03 -2.39 11.91
C TYR A 193 8.95 -3.51 12.42
N ALA A 194 10.01 -3.17 13.15
CA ALA A 194 10.94 -4.15 13.72
C ALA A 194 10.21 -5.16 14.62
N LEU A 195 9.34 -4.66 15.52
CA LEU A 195 8.53 -5.49 16.41
C LEU A 195 7.54 -6.38 15.66
N ALA A 196 6.82 -5.82 14.67
CA ALA A 196 5.78 -6.55 13.95
C ALA A 196 6.35 -7.60 12.98
N SER A 197 7.48 -7.30 12.34
CA SER A 197 8.10 -8.20 11.36
C SER A 197 9.05 -9.22 11.98
N GLY A 198 9.64 -8.92 13.13
CA GLY A 198 10.75 -9.67 13.69
C GLY A 198 11.99 -9.70 12.79
N ALA A 199 12.12 -8.71 11.88
CA ALA A 199 13.19 -8.69 10.89
C ALA A 199 14.57 -8.34 11.48
N PHE A 200 14.60 -7.51 12.52
CA PHE A 200 15.78 -7.11 13.26
C PHE A 200 15.39 -6.56 14.64
N ASP A 201 16.31 -6.64 15.60
CA ASP A 201 16.15 -6.05 16.92
C ASP A 201 16.85 -4.70 17.00
N ILE A 202 16.17 -3.68 17.54
CA ILE A 202 16.76 -2.35 17.71
C ILE A 202 17.38 -2.26 19.10
N SER A 203 18.71 -2.17 19.17
CA SER A 203 19.44 -2.05 20.44
C SER A 203 19.59 -0.61 20.91
N GLU A 204 19.78 0.31 19.97
CA GLU A 204 20.02 1.71 20.27
C GLU A 204 19.44 2.60 19.17
N VAL A 205 18.93 3.77 19.58
CA VAL A 205 18.56 4.84 18.66
C VAL A 205 19.35 6.09 19.02
N SER A 206 20.11 6.60 18.06
CA SER A 206 20.83 7.87 18.15
C SER A 206 20.09 8.93 17.33
N THR A 207 19.84 10.10 17.91
CA THR A 207 19.22 11.23 17.20
C THR A 207 20.16 12.43 17.15
N ALA A 208 20.08 13.21 16.07
CA ALA A 208 20.78 14.48 15.92
C ALA A 208 19.91 15.49 15.15
N LEU A 209 20.09 16.77 15.44
CA LEU A 209 19.38 17.87 14.80
C LEU A 209 20.40 18.91 14.31
N VAL A 210 20.34 19.25 13.02
CA VAL A 210 21.29 20.16 12.36
C VAL A 210 20.59 21.17 11.45
N PRO A 211 21.18 22.34 11.19
CA PRO A 211 20.70 23.27 10.16
C PRO A 211 20.89 22.72 8.74
N ASP A 212 20.27 23.39 7.75
CA ASP A 212 20.36 23.07 6.32
C ASP A 212 21.70 23.54 5.71
N ASP A 213 22.81 23.04 6.27
CA ASP A 213 24.18 23.33 5.86
C ASP A 213 24.91 22.04 5.47
N GLU A 214 25.42 22.01 4.23
CA GLU A 214 25.99 20.80 3.64
C GLU A 214 27.14 20.22 4.48
N VAL A 215 28.04 21.07 5.00
CA VAL A 215 29.21 20.64 5.78
C VAL A 215 28.79 20.12 7.15
N VAL A 216 27.79 20.76 7.77
CA VAL A 216 27.26 20.32 9.07
C VAL A 216 26.52 18.98 8.93
N ILE A 217 25.72 18.81 7.89
CA ILE A 217 24.99 17.56 7.61
C ILE A 217 26.00 16.43 7.32
N GLU A 218 27.01 16.69 6.49
CA GLU A 218 28.07 15.71 6.16
C GLU A 218 28.76 15.20 7.42
N ARG A 219 29.17 16.11 8.32
CA ARG A 219 29.81 15.75 9.60
C ARG A 219 28.90 14.92 10.51
N ALA A 220 27.63 15.31 10.60
CA ALA A 220 26.66 14.58 11.41
C ALA A 220 26.38 13.18 10.85
N LEU A 221 26.34 13.04 9.52
CA LEU A 221 26.22 11.75 8.85
C LEU A 221 27.46 10.87 9.08
N VAL A 222 28.67 11.41 8.97
CA VAL A 222 29.92 10.67 9.28
C VAL A 222 29.91 10.16 10.73
N ASP A 223 29.51 11.01 11.68
CA ASP A 223 29.39 10.64 13.09
C ASP A 223 28.34 9.53 13.31
N LEU A 224 27.11 9.71 12.83
CA LEU A 224 26.03 8.72 12.98
C LEU A 224 26.36 7.39 12.31
N THR A 225 26.88 7.41 11.07
CA THR A 225 27.22 6.21 10.31
C THR A 225 28.41 5.46 10.90
N SER A 226 29.23 6.08 11.75
CA SER A 226 30.32 5.39 12.46
C SER A 226 29.83 4.52 13.63
N ARG A 227 28.64 4.82 14.17
CA ARG A 227 28.08 4.11 15.34
C ARG A 227 26.75 3.40 15.07
N CYS A 228 26.08 3.70 13.96
CA CYS A 228 24.80 3.11 13.59
C CYS A 228 24.95 2.21 12.36
N ASP A 229 24.11 1.18 12.28
CA ASP A 229 24.06 0.27 11.13
C ASP A 229 23.10 0.80 10.05
N ILE A 230 22.09 1.59 10.47
CA ILE A 230 21.11 2.26 9.61
C ILE A 230 21.02 3.72 10.03
N VAL A 231 20.97 4.64 9.06
CA VAL A 231 20.76 6.07 9.30
C VAL A 231 19.65 6.59 8.38
N PHE A 232 18.65 7.24 8.98
CA PHE A 232 17.62 7.97 8.25
C PHE A 232 17.83 9.46 8.42
N THR A 233 17.77 10.23 7.34
CA THR A 233 17.67 11.69 7.43
C THR A 233 16.25 12.16 7.18
N THR A 234 15.86 13.32 7.70
CA THR A 234 14.59 13.97 7.36
C THR A 234 14.77 15.47 7.13
N GLY A 235 14.24 15.96 6.01
CA GLY A 235 14.38 17.37 5.61
C GLY A 235 15.44 17.58 4.53
N GLY A 236 15.44 18.78 3.93
CA GLY A 236 16.47 19.23 3.00
C GLY A 236 16.57 18.47 1.66
N THR A 237 15.53 17.74 1.23
CA THR A 237 15.52 16.92 -0.01
C THR A 237 14.75 17.55 -1.19
N GLY A 238 14.24 18.77 -1.04
CA GLY A 238 13.49 19.47 -2.08
C GLY A 238 14.38 20.15 -3.13
N CYS A 239 13.80 21.13 -3.84
CA CYS A 239 14.50 21.92 -4.87
C CYS A 239 14.84 23.35 -4.40
N ALA A 240 14.63 23.69 -3.13
CA ALA A 240 15.00 25.02 -2.62
C ALA A 240 16.52 25.17 -2.56
N PRO A 241 17.08 26.39 -2.64
CA PRO A 241 18.54 26.59 -2.58
C PRO A 241 19.21 26.07 -1.30
N ARG A 242 18.44 25.92 -0.21
CA ARG A 242 18.90 25.40 1.07
C ARG A 242 18.71 23.89 1.21
N ASP A 243 17.94 23.25 0.33
CA ASP A 243 17.79 21.80 0.34
C ASP A 243 19.10 21.18 -0.15
N VAL A 244 19.99 20.79 0.76
CA VAL A 244 21.36 20.27 0.46
C VAL A 244 21.64 18.90 1.10
N THR A 245 20.62 18.25 1.63
CA THR A 245 20.77 16.93 2.30
C THR A 245 21.24 15.83 1.34
N PRO A 246 20.73 15.74 0.09
CA PRO A 246 21.22 14.76 -0.87
C PRO A 246 22.71 14.94 -1.20
N GLU A 247 23.16 16.17 -1.40
CA GLU A 247 24.55 16.53 -1.67
C GLU A 247 25.47 16.07 -0.54
N ALA A 248 25.14 16.42 0.70
CA ALA A 248 25.88 15.98 1.88
C ALA A 248 25.87 14.45 2.03
N THR A 249 24.75 13.79 1.70
CA THR A 249 24.64 12.33 1.78
C THR A 249 25.54 11.65 0.77
N MET A 250 25.55 12.10 -0.49
CA MET A 250 26.38 11.53 -1.56
C MET A 250 27.88 11.53 -1.21
N ARG A 251 28.37 12.51 -0.44
CA ARG A 251 29.77 12.58 0.00
C ARG A 251 30.15 11.50 1.02
N VAL A 252 29.18 10.96 1.75
CA VAL A 252 29.40 9.92 2.78
C VAL A 252 29.21 8.51 2.20
N LEU A 253 28.53 8.38 1.06
CA LEU A 253 28.24 7.10 0.41
C LEU A 253 29.47 6.53 -0.30
N ALA A 254 29.78 5.26 -0.01
CA ALA A 254 30.69 4.45 -0.82
C ALA A 254 30.00 3.85 -2.04
N ARG A 255 28.71 3.53 -1.93
CA ARG A 255 27.91 2.96 -3.01
C ARG A 255 26.48 3.46 -2.94
N GLU A 256 26.03 4.08 -4.02
CA GLU A 256 24.65 4.51 -4.18
C GLU A 256 23.73 3.32 -4.50
N ILE A 257 22.49 3.38 -4.00
CA ILE A 257 21.40 2.47 -4.33
C ILE A 257 20.28 3.30 -4.97
N SER A 258 20.40 3.60 -6.26
CA SER A 258 19.46 4.51 -6.96
C SER A 258 18.02 3.95 -7.03
N GLY A 259 17.90 2.62 -7.14
CA GLY A 259 16.61 1.94 -7.28
C GLY A 259 15.65 2.14 -6.10
N LEU A 260 16.16 2.41 -4.89
CA LEU A 260 15.31 2.61 -3.72
C LEU A 260 14.62 4.00 -3.75
N PRO A 261 15.33 5.13 -3.90
CA PRO A 261 14.69 6.42 -4.14
C PRO A 261 13.80 6.45 -5.39
N GLU A 262 14.16 5.76 -6.47
CA GLU A 262 13.32 5.62 -7.67
C GLU A 262 11.99 4.93 -7.34
N ALA A 263 12.03 3.77 -6.67
CA ALA A 263 10.85 3.03 -6.28
C ALA A 263 9.96 3.85 -5.32
N ILE A 264 10.56 4.54 -4.35
CA ILE A 264 9.84 5.42 -3.42
C ILE A 264 9.12 6.54 -4.18
N ARG A 265 9.83 7.27 -5.06
CA ARG A 265 9.20 8.35 -5.85
C ARG A 265 8.06 7.82 -6.72
N ALA A 266 8.28 6.71 -7.43
CA ALA A 266 7.24 6.09 -8.26
C ALA A 266 6.03 5.64 -7.42
N ALA A 267 6.26 5.17 -6.21
CA ALA A 267 5.21 4.76 -5.28
C ALA A 267 4.31 5.91 -4.86
N THR A 268 4.94 6.99 -4.41
CA THR A 268 4.30 8.11 -3.74
C THR A 268 3.69 9.09 -4.72
N ALA A 269 4.26 9.22 -5.92
CA ALA A 269 3.77 10.09 -6.99
C ALA A 269 2.31 9.83 -7.41
N VAL A 270 1.81 8.62 -7.17
CA VAL A 270 0.42 8.25 -7.46
C VAL A 270 -0.58 9.05 -6.61
N ALA A 271 -0.22 9.33 -5.35
CA ALA A 271 -1.08 10.09 -4.43
C ALA A 271 -0.64 11.55 -4.29
N GLU A 272 0.67 11.82 -4.41
CA GLU A 272 1.28 13.13 -4.26
C GLU A 272 2.24 13.38 -5.43
N PRO A 273 1.76 13.96 -6.55
CA PRO A 273 2.57 14.17 -7.75
C PRO A 273 3.87 14.96 -7.47
N HIS A 274 3.86 15.86 -6.49
CA HIS A 274 5.04 16.65 -6.11
C HIS A 274 6.17 15.79 -5.51
N ALA A 275 5.90 14.55 -5.11
CA ALA A 275 6.94 13.64 -4.62
C ALA A 275 8.03 13.34 -5.67
N LEU A 276 7.71 13.50 -6.97
CA LEU A 276 8.69 13.38 -8.06
C LEU A 276 9.80 14.45 -8.02
N LEU A 277 9.57 15.57 -7.33
CA LEU A 277 10.57 16.63 -7.17
C LEU A 277 11.61 16.32 -6.09
N SER A 278 11.41 15.25 -5.30
CA SER A 278 12.34 14.86 -4.25
C SER A 278 13.66 14.39 -4.83
N ARG A 279 14.76 14.99 -4.36
CA ARG A 279 16.13 14.63 -4.70
C ARG A 279 16.76 13.65 -3.72
N ALA A 280 15.96 13.01 -2.87
CA ALA A 280 16.42 12.02 -1.90
C ALA A 280 17.31 10.94 -2.55
N VAL A 281 18.40 10.59 -1.86
CA VAL A 281 19.30 9.50 -2.23
C VAL A 281 19.33 8.43 -1.14
N ALA A 282 19.86 7.25 -1.49
CA ALA A 282 20.09 6.16 -0.56
C ALA A 282 21.36 5.40 -0.94
N GLY A 283 22.00 4.76 0.03
CA GLY A 283 23.19 3.97 -0.25
C GLY A 283 23.87 3.40 0.99
N VAL A 284 25.03 2.79 0.76
CA VAL A 284 25.93 2.30 1.82
C VAL A 284 27.07 3.30 2.00
N ALA A 285 27.25 3.79 3.23
CA ALA A 285 28.31 4.69 3.63
C ALA A 285 29.69 4.02 3.61
N HIS A 286 30.76 4.82 3.58
CA HIS A 286 32.13 4.31 3.72
C HIS A 286 32.38 3.51 5.00
N SER A 287 31.61 3.78 6.07
CA SER A 287 31.65 3.00 7.32
C SER A 287 30.97 1.63 7.21
N GLY A 288 30.24 1.36 6.14
CA GLY A 288 29.39 0.19 5.98
C GLY A 288 27.97 0.36 6.52
N ALA A 289 27.54 1.55 6.96
CA ALA A 289 26.16 1.80 7.38
C ALA A 289 25.23 2.09 6.19
N PHE A 290 23.96 1.70 6.26
CA PHE A 290 22.96 2.09 5.27
C PHE A 290 22.41 3.49 5.57
N VAL A 291 22.25 4.33 4.55
CA VAL A 291 21.69 5.69 4.66
C VAL A 291 20.51 5.86 3.70
N LEU A 292 19.41 6.45 4.19
CA LEU A 292 18.25 6.84 3.37
C LEU A 292 17.78 8.25 3.73
N ASN A 293 17.63 9.12 2.73
CA ASN A 293 16.99 10.41 2.93
C ASN A 293 15.46 10.31 2.87
N LEU A 294 14.80 10.94 3.84
CA LEU A 294 13.35 11.04 3.91
C LEU A 294 12.89 12.51 3.79
N PRO A 295 11.65 12.76 3.35
CA PRO A 295 11.09 14.10 3.31
C PRO A 295 10.98 14.72 4.71
N GLY A 296 10.76 16.04 4.79
CA GLY A 296 10.68 16.76 6.06
C GLY A 296 9.34 16.64 6.82
N ARG A 297 8.28 16.09 6.21
CA ARG A 297 6.93 15.99 6.82
C ARG A 297 6.71 14.62 7.46
N PRO A 298 6.19 14.51 8.69
CA PRO A 298 5.98 13.23 9.38
C PRO A 298 5.16 12.20 8.58
N HIS A 299 4.08 12.67 7.92
CA HIS A 299 3.24 11.82 7.09
C HIS A 299 4.03 11.22 5.91
N ALA A 300 4.86 12.03 5.24
CA ALA A 300 5.67 11.59 4.11
C ALA A 300 6.80 10.65 4.56
N CYS A 301 7.42 10.87 5.72
CA CYS A 301 8.37 9.92 6.31
C CYS A 301 7.75 8.53 6.47
N ARG A 302 6.54 8.46 7.07
CA ARG A 302 5.83 7.18 7.26
C ARG A 302 5.55 6.49 5.93
N GLN A 303 5.09 7.25 4.93
CA GLN A 303 4.77 6.71 3.61
C GLN A 303 6.03 6.12 2.95
N ASN A 304 7.14 6.87 2.93
CA ASN A 304 8.40 6.44 2.35
C ASN A 304 8.99 5.23 3.08
N LEU A 305 8.95 5.22 4.41
CA LEU A 305 9.42 4.09 5.23
C LEU A 305 8.61 2.82 5.00
N SER A 306 7.30 2.91 4.74
CA SER A 306 6.49 1.72 4.48
C SER A 306 6.91 0.98 3.20
N ILE A 307 7.57 1.67 2.27
CA ILE A 307 8.15 1.10 1.04
C ILE A 307 9.58 0.58 1.29
N ALA A 308 10.38 1.33 2.06
CA ALA A 308 11.80 1.01 2.27
C ALA A 308 12.03 -0.14 3.27
N LEU A 309 11.30 -0.16 4.39
CA LEU A 309 11.54 -1.09 5.49
C LEU A 309 11.46 -2.58 5.10
N PRO A 310 10.51 -3.04 4.24
CA PRO A 310 10.51 -4.40 3.72
C PRO A 310 11.82 -4.83 3.06
N LEU A 311 12.52 -3.90 2.40
CA LEU A 311 13.75 -4.15 1.66
C LEU A 311 14.99 -4.12 2.55
N ILE A 312 14.94 -3.34 3.64
CA ILE A 312 16.06 -3.15 4.56
C ILE A 312 16.46 -4.48 5.23
N SER A 313 15.51 -5.38 5.52
CA SER A 313 15.81 -6.68 6.13
C SER A 313 16.82 -7.51 5.31
N HIS A 314 16.60 -7.59 4.00
CA HIS A 314 17.49 -8.28 3.09
C HIS A 314 18.82 -7.54 2.94
N LEU A 315 18.77 -6.21 2.83
CA LEU A 315 19.96 -5.37 2.72
C LEU A 315 20.91 -5.56 3.92
N LEU A 316 20.37 -5.54 5.15
CA LEU A 316 21.18 -5.76 6.35
C LEU A 316 21.80 -7.15 6.41
N ALA A 317 21.10 -8.17 5.91
CA ALA A 317 21.65 -9.52 5.83
C ALA A 317 22.87 -9.54 4.90
N THR A 318 22.74 -8.99 3.70
CA THR A 318 23.82 -8.93 2.70
C THR A 318 24.99 -8.07 3.15
N MET A 319 24.76 -6.99 3.91
CA MET A 319 25.83 -6.12 4.40
C MET A 319 26.65 -6.73 5.55
N ARG A 320 26.17 -7.81 6.17
CA ARG A 320 26.83 -8.51 7.30
C ARG A 320 27.60 -9.76 6.87
N GLU A 321 27.50 -10.16 5.60
CA GLU A 321 28.27 -11.24 4.97
C GLU A 321 29.66 -10.77 4.52
#